data_AF-A0A7S2BDM6-F1
#
_entry.id   AF-A0A7S2BDM6-F1
#
_cell.length_a   1.000
_cell.length_b   1.000
_cell.length_c   1.000
_cell.angle_alpha   90.00
_cell.angle_beta   90.00
_cell.angle_gamma   90.00
#
_symmetry.space_group_name_H-M   'P 1'
#
loop_
_entity.id
_entity.type
_entity.pdbx_description
1 polymer ?
#
loop_
_entity_poly.entity_id
_entity_poly.type
_entity_poly.pdbx_seq_one_letter_code
_entity_poly.pdbx_strand_id
1 'polypeptide(L)'
;VGSGGTVLAVERDASRHRMLRKRLALLLGKTSNAVRCVQADFLDLVARAMNQNTSKKRKNHAGGTDADDGIATLCAATSVLVDAPCSGSGTRNTRGDTLVANARDADDADASEEREVKRAAALGRLQAKLLTAALSLPSARRV
;
A
#
# COMPACT_ATOMS: atom_id res chain seq x y z
N VAL A 1 -14.09 9.14 7.70
CA VAL A 1 -14.18 10.14 6.61
C VAL A 1 -15.53 10.83 6.77
N GLY A 2 -15.62 12.16 6.73
CA GLY A 2 -16.91 12.86 6.88
C GLY A 2 -17.94 12.42 5.83
N SER A 3 -19.20 12.83 5.99
CA SER A 3 -20.28 12.55 5.03
C SER A 3 -19.94 13.17 3.67
N GLY A 4 -19.39 12.37 2.75
CA GLY A 4 -18.97 12.79 1.41
C GLY A 4 -17.49 12.58 1.08
N GLY A 5 -16.68 12.08 2.03
CA GLY A 5 -15.28 11.77 1.73
C GLY A 5 -15.08 10.39 1.10
N THR A 6 -14.06 10.29 0.25
CA THR A 6 -13.67 9.06 -0.46
C THR A 6 -12.37 8.51 0.09
N VAL A 7 -12.27 7.18 0.20
CA VAL A 7 -11.02 6.47 0.52
C VAL A 7 -10.43 5.88 -0.75
N LEU A 8 -9.14 6.09 -0.97
CA LEU A 8 -8.37 5.33 -1.96
C LEU A 8 -7.61 4.21 -1.25
N ALA A 9 -7.96 2.96 -1.54
CA ALA A 9 -7.27 1.79 -1.04
C ALA A 9 -6.33 1.24 -2.12
N VAL A 10 -5.03 1.27 -1.87
CA VAL A 10 -4.00 0.80 -2.80
C VAL A 10 -3.48 -0.56 -2.35
N GLU A 11 -3.53 -1.56 -3.22
CA GLU A 11 -3.01 -2.89 -2.95
C GLU A 11 -2.20 -3.38 -4.14
N ARG A 12 -0.95 -3.78 -3.91
CA ARG A 12 -0.05 -4.24 -4.97
C ARG A 12 -0.38 -5.66 -5.43
N ASP A 13 -0.71 -6.54 -4.49
CA ASP A 13 -0.95 -7.95 -4.77
C ASP A 13 -2.34 -8.18 -5.38
N ALA A 14 -2.39 -8.82 -6.56
CA ALA A 14 -3.63 -9.05 -7.28
C ALA A 14 -4.64 -9.90 -6.48
N SER A 15 -4.15 -10.87 -5.70
CA SER A 15 -5.01 -11.76 -4.92
C SER A 15 -5.64 -11.01 -3.74
N ARG A 16 -4.82 -10.28 -2.98
CA ARG A 16 -5.29 -9.42 -1.88
C ARG A 16 -6.19 -8.30 -2.37
N HIS A 17 -5.89 -7.70 -3.53
CA HIS A 17 -6.74 -6.67 -4.14
C HIS A 17 -8.14 -7.23 -4.46
N ARG A 18 -8.23 -8.42 -5.07
CA ARG A 18 -9.52 -9.09 -5.31
C ARG A 18 -10.25 -9.39 -4.01
N MET A 19 -9.55 -9.85 -2.98
CA MET A 19 -10.14 -10.12 -1.67
C MET A 19 -10.68 -8.85 -1.01
N LEU A 20 -9.90 -7.76 -1.05
CA LEU A 20 -10.26 -6.45 -0.52
C LEU A 20 -11.52 -5.92 -1.20
N ARG A 21 -11.58 -5.96 -2.54
CA ARG A 21 -12.78 -5.57 -3.31
C ARG A 21 -14.01 -6.38 -2.92
N LYS A 22 -13.88 -7.71 -2.76
CA LYS A 22 -14.99 -8.57 -2.31
C LYS A 22 -15.47 -8.18 -0.91
N ARG A 23 -14.55 -7.98 0.04
CA ARG A 23 -14.89 -7.60 1.42
C ARG A 23 -15.56 -6.23 1.49
N LEU A 24 -15.05 -5.24 0.76
CA LEU A 24 -15.66 -3.91 0.70
C LEU A 24 -17.06 -3.94 0.07
N ALA A 25 -17.25 -4.72 -0.99
CA ALA A 25 -18.57 -4.88 -1.61
C ALA A 25 -19.59 -5.53 -0.65
N LEU A 26 -19.14 -6.42 0.24
CA LEU A 26 -20.00 -7.02 1.28
C LEU A 26 -20.33 -6.02 2.39
N LEU A 27 -19.36 -5.21 2.83
CA LEU A 27 -19.53 -4.26 3.93
C LEU A 27 -20.28 -2.98 3.54
N LEU A 28 -20.05 -2.49 2.32
CA LEU A 28 -20.51 -1.18 1.87
C LEU A 28 -21.54 -1.26 0.72
N GLY A 29 -21.75 -2.45 0.16
CA GLY A 29 -22.55 -2.64 -1.05
C GLY A 29 -21.74 -2.45 -2.34
N LYS A 30 -22.18 -3.09 -3.44
CA LYS A 30 -21.47 -3.10 -4.73
C LYS A 30 -21.42 -1.72 -5.42
N THR A 31 -22.33 -0.81 -5.07
CA THR A 31 -22.50 0.50 -5.71
C THR A 31 -21.91 1.65 -4.89
N SER A 32 -21.27 1.36 -3.75
CA SER A 32 -20.71 2.40 -2.91
C SER A 32 -19.43 2.99 -3.53
N ASN A 33 -19.45 4.31 -3.73
CA ASN A 33 -18.28 5.08 -4.17
C ASN A 33 -17.41 5.55 -2.99
N ALA A 34 -17.72 5.13 -1.76
CA ALA A 34 -17.00 5.57 -0.57
C ALA A 34 -15.55 5.06 -0.52
N VAL A 35 -15.25 3.91 -1.15
CA VAL A 35 -13.90 3.34 -1.22
C VAL A 35 -13.58 2.92 -2.66
N ARG A 36 -12.53 3.51 -3.23
CA ARG A 36 -11.97 3.12 -4.52
C ARG A 36 -10.76 2.23 -4.27
N CYS A 37 -10.77 1.04 -4.86
CA CYS A 37 -9.62 0.14 -4.82
C CYS A 37 -8.81 0.24 -6.11
N VAL A 38 -7.51 0.43 -5.99
CA VAL A 38 -6.58 0.43 -7.12
C VAL A 38 -5.52 -0.63 -6.90
N GLN A 39 -5.31 -1.47 -7.91
CA GLN A 39 -4.20 -2.41 -7.92
C GLN A 39 -2.95 -1.72 -8.45
N ALA A 40 -2.06 -1.29 -7.57
CA ALA A 40 -0.82 -0.60 -7.94
C ALA A 40 0.24 -0.75 -6.85
N ASP A 41 1.50 -0.52 -7.22
CA ASP A 41 2.55 -0.24 -6.24
C ASP A 41 2.42 1.21 -5.78
N PHE A 42 2.35 1.43 -4.46
CA PHE A 42 2.17 2.77 -3.90
C PHE A 42 3.30 3.73 -4.28
N LEU A 43 4.55 3.25 -4.34
CA LEU A 43 5.69 4.09 -4.70
C LEU A 43 5.60 4.54 -6.16
N ASP A 44 5.21 3.64 -7.06
CA ASP A 44 4.98 3.96 -8.47
C ASP A 44 3.81 4.96 -8.62
N LEU A 45 2.71 4.74 -7.90
CA LEU A 45 1.55 5.60 -7.94
C LEU A 45 1.88 7.03 -7.47
N VAL A 46 2.63 7.18 -6.38
CA VAL A 46 3.11 8.48 -5.89
C VAL A 46 4.07 9.12 -6.89
N ALA A 47 5.02 8.37 -7.45
CA ALA A 47 5.95 8.90 -8.45
C ALA A 47 5.21 9.45 -9.68
N ARG A 48 4.19 8.73 -10.16
CA ARG A 48 3.32 9.19 -11.25
C ARG A 48 2.53 10.44 -10.87
N ALA A 49 1.99 10.49 -9.66
CA ALA A 49 1.27 11.66 -9.14
C ALA A 49 2.17 12.91 -9.11
N MET A 50 3.41 12.78 -8.64
CA MET A 50 4.36 13.90 -8.61
C MET A 50 4.78 14.36 -10.01
N ASN A 51 4.94 13.42 -10.95
CA ASN A 51 5.28 13.73 -12.34
C ASN A 51 4.13 14.40 -13.12
N GLN A 52 2.87 14.14 -12.74
CA GLN A 52 1.72 14.81 -13.35
C GLN A 52 1.59 16.28 -12.89
N ASN A 53 1.98 16.60 -11.65
CA ASN A 53 1.96 17.98 -11.15
C ASN A 53 2.99 18.89 -11.85
N THR A 54 4.11 18.34 -12.34
CA THR A 54 5.14 19.11 -13.05
C THR A 54 4.79 19.31 -14.53
N SER A 55 4.06 18.36 -15.13
CA SER A 55 3.61 18.45 -16.51
C SER A 55 2.28 19.19 -16.62
N LYS A 56 2.32 20.53 -16.65
CA LYS A 56 1.21 21.45 -17.01
C LYS A 56 0.55 21.21 -18.38
N LYS A 57 0.68 20.04 -19.00
CA LYS A 57 0.42 19.82 -20.43
C LYS A 57 -0.21 18.47 -20.74
N ARG A 58 -1.48 18.25 -20.36
CA ARG A 58 -2.42 17.32 -21.05
C ARG A 58 -3.83 17.91 -20.94
N LYS A 59 -4.35 18.64 -21.94
CA LYS A 59 -4.98 18.17 -23.20
C LYS A 59 -5.92 16.96 -22.99
N ASN A 60 -7.19 17.28 -22.70
CA ASN A 60 -8.43 16.70 -23.24
C ASN A 60 -8.41 15.23 -23.72
N HIS A 61 -7.91 14.27 -22.94
CA HIS A 61 -8.22 12.86 -23.19
C HIS A 61 -9.41 12.44 -22.33
N ALA A 62 -10.58 12.40 -22.97
CA ALA A 62 -11.87 12.01 -22.40
C ALA A 62 -11.99 10.49 -22.12
N GLY A 63 -10.91 9.86 -21.66
CA GLY A 63 -10.85 8.41 -21.42
C GLY A 63 -9.86 8.08 -20.31
N GLY A 64 -10.03 8.72 -19.15
CA GLY A 64 -9.21 8.43 -17.96
C GLY A 64 -9.34 6.95 -17.57
N THR A 65 -8.20 6.29 -17.37
CA THR A 65 -8.18 4.92 -16.86
C THR A 65 -8.47 4.93 -15.35
N ASP A 66 -8.86 3.79 -14.77
CA ASP A 66 -8.98 3.63 -13.30
C ASP A 66 -7.71 4.08 -12.55
N ALA A 67 -6.55 3.97 -13.21
CA ALA A 67 -5.28 4.43 -12.68
C ALA A 67 -5.14 5.96 -12.66
N ASP A 68 -5.65 6.68 -13.67
CA ASP A 68 -5.59 8.14 -13.73
C ASP A 68 -6.53 8.77 -12.68
N ASP A 69 -7.71 8.19 -12.52
CA ASP A 69 -8.65 8.53 -11.45
C ASP A 69 -8.07 8.26 -10.06
N GLY A 70 -7.33 7.15 -9.91
CA GLY A 70 -6.58 6.82 -8.70
C GLY A 70 -5.52 7.87 -8.37
N ILE A 71 -4.78 8.36 -9.37
CA ILE A 71 -3.79 9.42 -9.21
C ILE A 71 -4.45 10.74 -8.80
N ALA A 72 -5.55 11.13 -9.46
CA ALA A 72 -6.29 12.34 -9.09
C ALA A 72 -6.78 12.29 -7.64
N THR A 73 -7.32 11.13 -7.23
CA THR A 73 -7.76 10.90 -5.85
C THR A 73 -6.58 10.96 -4.86
N LEU A 74 -5.43 10.39 -5.23
CA LEU A 74 -4.21 10.41 -4.41
C LEU A 74 -3.66 11.83 -4.23
N CYS A 75 -3.62 12.64 -5.29
CA CYS A 75 -3.17 14.04 -5.24
C CYS A 75 -4.04 14.91 -4.32
N ALA A 76 -5.33 14.60 -4.23
CA ALA A 76 -6.29 15.29 -3.36
C ALA A 76 -6.36 14.72 -1.93
N ALA A 77 -5.57 13.69 -1.61
CA ALA A 77 -5.62 13.05 -0.30
C ALA A 77 -5.19 14.02 0.81
N THR A 78 -6.07 14.23 1.79
CA THR A 78 -5.82 15.08 2.97
C THR A 78 -5.20 14.31 4.14
N SER A 79 -5.28 12.99 4.12
CA SER A 79 -4.73 12.09 5.14
C SER A 79 -4.33 10.78 4.49
N VAL A 80 -3.23 10.20 4.96
CA VAL A 80 -2.66 8.96 4.41
C VAL A 80 -2.37 8.01 5.57
N LEU A 81 -2.92 6.81 5.49
CA LEU A 81 -2.59 5.72 6.40
C LEU A 81 -1.60 4.79 5.70
N VAL A 82 -0.41 4.63 6.27
CA VAL A 82 0.60 3.70 5.79
C VAL A 82 0.68 2.52 6.74
N ASP A 83 -0.01 1.42 6.39
CA ASP A 83 0.17 0.12 7.03
C ASP A 83 1.25 -0.66 6.26
N ALA A 84 2.52 -0.39 6.60
CA ALA A 84 3.64 -0.89 5.83
C ALA A 84 3.89 -2.39 6.09
N PRO A 85 4.35 -3.16 5.08
CA PRO A 85 4.83 -4.51 5.29
C PRO A 85 5.87 -4.54 6.41
N CYS A 86 5.68 -5.44 7.38
CA CYS A 86 6.53 -5.58 8.55
C CYS A 86 6.97 -7.03 8.74
N SER A 87 7.80 -7.28 9.76
CA SER A 87 8.23 -8.64 10.12
C SER A 87 7.08 -9.52 10.63
N GLY A 88 5.98 -8.92 11.09
CA GLY A 88 4.84 -9.63 11.67
C GLY A 88 5.10 -10.19 13.07
N SER A 89 6.20 -9.81 13.73
CA SER A 89 6.59 -10.32 15.05
C SER A 89 5.51 -10.15 16.13
N GLY A 90 4.72 -9.06 16.07
CA GLY A 90 3.60 -8.81 16.98
C GLY A 90 2.35 -9.67 16.76
N THR A 91 2.30 -10.44 15.66
CA THR A 91 1.15 -11.30 15.32
C THR A 91 1.38 -12.78 15.58
N ARG A 92 2.54 -13.14 16.15
CA ARG A 92 2.94 -14.54 16.44
C ARG A 92 1.85 -15.34 17.16
N ASN A 93 1.12 -14.73 18.09
CA ASN A 93 0.10 -15.44 18.87
C ASN A 93 -1.31 -15.47 18.22
N THR A 94 -1.50 -14.79 17.08
CA THR A 94 -2.83 -14.63 16.43
C THR A 94 -2.97 -15.40 15.13
N ARG A 95 -1.83 -15.78 14.53
CA ARG A 95 -1.81 -16.66 13.35
C ARG A 95 -1.30 -18.00 13.85
N GLY A 96 -2.20 -18.95 14.04
CA GLY A 96 -1.84 -20.34 14.36
C GLY A 96 -0.65 -20.76 13.52
N ASP A 97 0.44 -21.10 14.21
CA ASP A 97 1.80 -21.06 13.70
C ASP A 97 1.94 -21.71 12.32
N THR A 98 2.27 -20.88 11.34
CA THR A 98 3.19 -21.26 10.27
C THR A 98 4.42 -20.37 10.37
N LEU A 99 4.99 -20.30 11.58
CA LEU A 99 6.44 -20.32 11.68
C LEU A 99 6.84 -21.64 11.03
N VAL A 100 7.24 -21.56 9.77
CA VAL A 100 7.86 -22.66 9.04
C VAL A 100 8.85 -23.28 10.01
N ALA A 101 8.56 -24.52 10.41
CA ALA A 101 9.47 -25.33 11.18
C ALA A 101 10.68 -25.62 10.29
N ASN A 102 11.60 -24.66 10.21
CA ASN A 102 12.98 -24.89 9.79
C ASN A 102 13.77 -25.46 10.98
N ALA A 103 13.16 -26.40 11.70
CA ALA A 103 13.84 -27.30 12.61
C ALA A 103 14.29 -28.54 11.83
N ARG A 104 15.10 -28.31 10.78
CA ARG A 104 15.94 -29.33 10.15
C ARG A 104 17.21 -28.61 9.73
N ASP A 105 18.32 -29.11 10.27
CA ASP A 105 19.73 -28.78 9.98
C ASP A 105 20.34 -27.72 10.91
N ALA A 106 20.91 -28.22 12.01
CA ALA A 106 21.65 -27.48 13.03
C ALA A 106 23.01 -26.91 12.55
N ASP A 107 23.35 -27.07 11.27
CA ASP A 107 24.58 -26.56 10.66
C ASP A 107 24.41 -25.19 9.96
N ASP A 108 23.19 -24.64 9.90
CA ASP A 108 22.86 -23.40 9.16
C ASP A 108 22.37 -22.24 10.05
N ALA A 109 22.59 -22.31 11.37
CA ALA A 109 22.11 -21.29 12.32
C ALA A 109 22.67 -19.89 12.00
N ASP A 110 23.97 -19.79 11.69
CA ASP A 110 24.63 -18.53 11.35
C ASP A 110 24.11 -17.95 10.03
N ALA A 111 23.85 -18.81 9.03
CA ALA A 111 23.26 -18.40 7.75
C ALA A 111 21.79 -17.95 7.90
N SER A 112 21.07 -18.51 8.87
CA SER A 112 19.69 -18.11 9.18
C SER A 112 19.65 -16.72 9.82
N GLU A 113 20.51 -16.44 10.79
CA GLU A 113 20.57 -15.13 11.45
C GLU A 113 20.96 -14.01 10.47
N GLU A 114 21.98 -14.24 9.63
CA GLU A 114 22.40 -13.24 8.63
C GLU A 114 21.28 -12.94 7.62
N ARG A 115 20.52 -13.96 7.20
CA ARG A 115 19.35 -13.80 6.32
C ARG A 115 18.24 -13.00 7.00
N GLU A 116 17.98 -13.24 8.28
CA GLU A 116 16.99 -12.49 9.06
C GLU A 116 17.39 -11.02 9.20
N VAL A 117 18.65 -10.73 9.49
CA VAL A 117 19.18 -9.35 9.56
C VAL A 117 19.03 -8.64 8.20
N LYS A 118 19.43 -9.30 7.10
CA LYS A 118 19.27 -8.75 5.73
C LYS A 118 17.81 -8.46 5.41
N ARG A 119 16.90 -9.36 5.80
CA ARG A 119 15.45 -9.20 5.61
C ARG A 119 14.90 -8.03 6.43
N ALA A 120 15.27 -7.93 7.70
CA ALA A 120 14.87 -6.83 8.58
C ALA A 120 15.34 -5.48 8.01
N ALA A 121 16.59 -5.40 7.56
CA ALA A 121 17.13 -4.19 6.91
C ALA A 121 16.38 -3.84 5.61
N ALA A 122 16.03 -4.83 4.79
CA ALA A 122 15.25 -4.61 3.57
C ALA A 122 13.83 -4.09 3.87
N LEU A 123 13.17 -4.65 4.90
CA LEU A 123 11.87 -4.17 5.38
C LEU A 123 11.96 -2.74 5.89
N GLY A 124 12.95 -2.42 6.72
CA GLY A 124 13.17 -1.05 7.21
C GLY A 124 13.36 -0.04 6.09
N ARG A 125 14.15 -0.37 5.05
CA ARG A 125 14.32 0.48 3.86
C ARG A 125 13.01 0.66 3.09
N LEU A 126 12.21 -0.39 2.94
CA LEU A 126 10.91 -0.31 2.26
C LEU A 126 9.93 0.56 3.04
N GLN A 127 9.85 0.37 4.36
CA GLN A 127 8.99 1.17 5.25
C GLN A 127 9.35 2.66 5.18
N ALA A 128 10.65 2.98 5.22
CA ALA A 128 11.14 4.35 5.06
C ALA A 128 10.74 4.95 3.71
N LYS A 129 10.87 4.20 2.60
CA LYS A 129 10.44 4.66 1.28
C LYS A 129 8.94 4.94 1.22
N LEU A 130 8.11 4.06 1.78
CA LEU A 130 6.65 4.23 1.81
C LEU A 130 6.27 5.47 2.62
N LEU A 131 6.90 5.68 3.77
CA LEU A 131 6.66 6.85 4.61
C LEU A 131 7.08 8.14 3.90
N THR A 132 8.28 8.18 3.31
CA THR A 132 8.75 9.34 2.54
C THR A 132 7.84 9.65 1.35
N ALA A 133 7.36 8.62 0.64
CA ALA A 133 6.41 8.79 -0.46
C ALA A 133 5.08 9.39 0.04
N ALA A 134 4.53 8.89 1.16
CA ALA A 134 3.33 9.45 1.77
C ALA A 134 3.52 10.92 2.18
N LEU A 135 4.68 11.27 2.75
CA LEU A 135 5.02 12.64 3.15
C LEU A 135 5.25 13.60 1.98
N SER A 136 5.49 13.07 0.77
CA SER A 136 5.66 13.88 -0.44
C SER A 136 4.33 14.33 -1.06
N LEU A 137 3.20 13.80 -0.59
CA LEU A 137 1.89 14.17 -1.10
C LEU A 137 1.52 15.59 -0.65
N PRO A 138 1.28 16.53 -1.58
CA PRO A 138 1.22 17.97 -1.27
C PRO A 138 0.00 18.36 -0.43
N SER A 139 -1.11 17.63 -0.58
CA SER A 139 -2.38 17.95 0.07
C SER A 139 -2.53 17.26 1.44
N ALA A 140 -1.66 16.31 1.77
CA ALA A 140 -1.78 15.52 2.98
C ALA A 140 -1.27 16.31 4.20
N ARG A 141 -2.12 16.46 5.21
CA ARG A 141 -1.71 17.09 6.47
C ARG A 141 -0.76 16.15 7.22
N ARG A 142 0.37 16.69 7.67
CA ARG A 142 1.28 16.00 8.60
C ARG A 142 0.65 16.05 10.00
N VAL A 143 0.41 14.89 10.58
CA VAL A 143 -0.13 14.71 11.94
C VAL A 143 0.88 13.95 12.76
#